data_AF-A0A7I8D9V8-F1
#
_entry.id   AF-A0A7I8D9V8-F1
#
_cell.length_a   1.000
_cell.length_b   1.000
_cell.length_c   1.000
_cell.angle_alpha   90.00
_cell.angle_beta   90.00
_cell.angle_gamma   90.00
#
_symmetry.space_group_name_H-M   'P 1'
#
loop_
_entity.id
_entity.type
_entity.pdbx_description
1 polymer ?
#
loop_
_entity_poly.entity_id
_entity_poly.type
_entity_poly.pdbx_seq_one_letter_code
_entity_poly.pdbx_strand_id
1 'polypeptide(L)' 'MATQMTYLIRKGRIEHENLIRIGRTEPWIRERLQDLEVYDIRQVRYALLDENGTLHVQVRV' A
#
# COMPACT_ATOMS: atom_id res chain seq x y z
N MET A 1 8.35 14.50 -16.68
CA MET A 1 8.29 13.97 -15.30
C MET A 1 7.22 12.89 -15.28
N ALA A 2 7.57 11.64 -15.02
CA ALA A 2 6.60 10.54 -14.93
C ALA A 2 6.34 10.27 -13.45
N THR A 3 5.09 10.42 -13.01
CA THR A 3 4.68 10.12 -11.63
C THR A 3 4.89 8.63 -11.38
N GLN A 4 5.90 8.25 -10.60
CA GLN A 4 6.16 6.85 -10.31
C GLN A 4 5.25 6.41 -9.16
N MET A 5 4.35 5.48 -9.44
CA MET A 5 3.54 4.83 -8.42
C MET A 5 4.09 3.43 -8.12
N THR A 6 4.25 3.12 -6.84
CA THR A 6 4.70 1.80 -6.40
C THR A 6 3.55 1.04 -5.77
N TYR A 7 3.26 -0.15 -6.30
CA TYR A 7 2.29 -1.07 -5.71
C TYR A 7 2.84 -1.64 -4.40
N LEU A 8 2.12 -1.44 -3.32
CA LEU A 8 2.46 -2.01 -2.01
C LEU A 8 1.55 -3.16 -1.63
N ILE A 9 0.31 -3.15 -2.15
CA ILE A 9 -0.64 -4.25 -2.01
C ILE A 9 -1.31 -4.48 -3.37
N ARG A 10 -1.48 -5.74 -3.77
CA ARG A 10 -2.29 -6.15 -4.92
C ARG A 10 -3.08 -7.41 -4.60
N LYS A 11 -4.38 -7.39 -4.93
CA LYS A 11 -5.29 -8.53 -4.74
C LYS A 11 -5.19 -9.13 -3.31
N GLY A 12 -5.14 -8.26 -2.31
CA GLY A 12 -5.06 -8.63 -0.90
C GLY A 12 -3.72 -9.22 -0.44
N ARG A 13 -2.64 -9.03 -1.19
CA ARG A 13 -1.28 -9.48 -0.84
C ARG A 13 -0.31 -8.31 -0.81
N ILE A 14 0.59 -8.32 0.17
CA ILE A 14 1.65 -7.33 0.34
C ILE A 14 2.78 -7.61 -0.65
N GLU A 15 3.27 -6.56 -1.30
CA GLU A 15 4.39 -6.58 -2.24
C GLU A 15 5.69 -6.28 -1.48
N HIS A 16 6.25 -7.30 -0.80
CA HIS A 16 7.41 -7.12 0.09
C HIS A 16 8.64 -6.53 -0.63
N GLU A 17 8.91 -6.96 -1.86
CA GLU A 17 10.03 -6.43 -2.65
C GLU A 17 9.90 -4.92 -2.88
N ASN A 18 8.68 -4.45 -3.13
CA ASN A 18 8.41 -3.03 -3.33
C ASN A 18 8.56 -2.24 -2.02
N LEU A 19 8.12 -2.80 -0.89
CA LEU A 19 8.34 -2.20 0.43
C LEU A 19 9.85 -2.04 0.73
N ILE A 20 10.64 -3.09 0.49
CA ILE A 20 12.10 -3.06 0.66
C ILE A 20 12.72 -1.97 -0.23
N ARG A 21 12.31 -1.90 -1.50
CA ARG A 21 12.80 -0.91 -2.46
C ARG A 21 12.54 0.54 -2.04
N ILE A 22 11.46 0.79 -1.31
CA ILE A 22 11.12 2.13 -0.79
C ILE A 22 11.57 2.34 0.66
N GLY A 23 12.34 1.40 1.24
CA GLY A 23 12.81 1.47 2.63
C GLY A 23 11.67 1.47 3.65
N ARG A 24 10.64 0.66 3.41
CA ARG A 24 9.49 0.47 4.32
C ARG A 24 9.34 -1.00 4.69
N THR A 25 8.59 -1.23 5.78
CA THR A 25 8.35 -2.55 6.34
C THR A 25 6.88 -2.92 6.23
N GLU A 26 6.57 -4.20 6.48
CA GLU A 26 5.18 -4.66 6.55
C GLU A 26 4.38 -3.98 7.67
N PRO A 27 4.90 -3.82 8.91
CA PRO A 27 4.21 -3.05 9.95
C PRO A 27 3.81 -1.65 9.50
N TRP A 28 4.70 -0.93 8.80
CA TRP A 28 4.41 0.41 8.30
C TRP A 28 3.19 0.45 7.37
N ILE A 29 3.07 -0.48 6.41
CA ILE A 29 1.90 -0.45 5.50
C ILE A 29 0.61 -0.86 6.25
N ARG A 30 0.70 -1.72 7.26
CA ARG A 30 -0.44 -2.11 8.08
C ARG A 30 -0.94 -0.95 8.94
N GLU A 31 -0.04 -0.18 9.56
CA GLU A 31 -0.38 1.05 10.29
C GLU A 31 -1.08 2.05 9.35
N ARG A 32 -0.54 2.27 8.15
CA ARG A 32 -1.14 3.18 7.16
C ARG A 32 -2.52 2.76 6.68
N LEU A 33 -2.81 1.45 6.66
CA LEU A 33 -4.15 0.95 6.39
C LEU A 33 -5.10 1.14 7.58
N GLN A 34 -4.60 0.96 8.81
CA GLN A 34 -5.39 1.18 10.02
C GLN A 34 -5.83 2.65 10.17
N ASP A 35 -4.97 3.60 9.81
CA ASP A 35 -5.32 5.03 9.75
C ASP A 35 -6.48 5.33 8.80
N LEU A 36 -6.73 4.43 7.84
CA LEU A 36 -7.80 4.50 6.85
C LEU A 36 -8.96 3.56 7.19
N GLU A 37 -9.01 3.04 8.43
CA GLU A 37 -10.01 2.10 8.93
C GLU A 37 -10.06 0.77 8.16
N VAL A 38 -8.96 0.40 7.49
CA VAL A 38 -8.81 -0.87 6.76
C VAL A 38 -8.02 -1.87 7.60
N TYR A 39 -8.72 -2.82 8.23
CA TYR A 39 -8.11 -3.81 9.12
C TYR A 39 -7.80 -5.15 8.43
N ASP A 40 -8.53 -5.49 7.36
CA ASP A 40 -8.32 -6.73 6.61
C ASP A 40 -7.70 -6.45 5.25
N ILE A 41 -6.41 -6.77 5.10
CA ILE A 41 -5.68 -6.61 3.84
C ILE A 41 -6.35 -7.37 2.69
N ARG A 42 -7.10 -8.45 2.96
CA ARG A 42 -7.76 -9.26 1.93
C ARG A 42 -8.86 -8.48 1.21
N GLN A 43 -9.39 -7.43 1.83
CA GLN A 43 -10.36 -6.50 1.23
C GLN A 43 -9.68 -5.48 0.30
N VAL A 44 -8.36 -5.32 0.36
CA VAL A 44 -7.63 -4.32 -0.45
C VAL A 44 -7.42 -4.85 -1.88
N ARG A 45 -8.01 -4.17 -2.87
CA ARG A 45 -7.78 -4.44 -4.29
C ARG A 45 -6.36 -4.02 -4.68
N TYR A 46 -5.98 -2.80 -4.31
CA TYR A 46 -4.61 -2.30 -4.42
C TYR A 46 -4.33 -1.19 -3.40
N ALA A 47 -3.06 -1.04 -3.06
CA ALA A 47 -2.51 0.13 -2.38
C ALA A 47 -1.30 0.64 -3.18
N LEU A 48 -1.29 1.93 -3.52
CA LEU A 48 -0.25 2.59 -4.31
C LEU A 48 0.36 3.73 -3.52
N LEU A 49 1.69 3.78 -3.47
CA LEU A 49 2.42 4.94 -2.93
C LEU A 49 2.89 5.80 -4.10
N ASP A 50 2.57 7.10 -4.05
CA ASP A 50 3.10 8.09 -4.98
C ASP A 50 4.40 8.74 -4.48
N GLU A 51 5.02 9.55 -5.33
CA GLU A 51 6.27 10.27 -5.03
C GLU A 51 6.14 11.30 -3.90
N ASN A 52 4.92 11.74 -3.58
CA ASN A 52 4.65 12.66 -2.47
C ASN A 52 4.45 11.93 -1.14
N GLY A 53 4.51 10.59 -1.14
CA GLY A 53 4.26 9.77 0.04
C GLY A 53 2.78 9.55 0.36
N THR A 54 1.88 9.90 -0.56
CA THR A 54 0.44 9.67 -0.41
C THR A 54 0.12 8.23 -0.75
N LEU A 55 -0.58 7.55 0.16
CA LEU A 55 -1.04 6.19 -0.03
C LEU A 55 -2.46 6.21 -0.60
N HIS A 56 -2.62 5.71 -1.83
CA HIS A 56 -3.90 5.57 -2.51
C HIS A 56 -4.40 4.13 -2.33
N VAL A 57 -5.51 3.94 -1.62
CA VAL A 57 -6.05 2.61 -1.28
C VAL A 57 -7.42 2.43 -1.91
N GLN A 58 -7.61 1.28 -2.58
CA GLN A 58 -8.92 0.84 -3.05
C GLN A 58 -9.30 -0.46 -2.36
N VAL A 59 -10.40 -0.42 -1.59
CA VAL A 59 -11.02 -1.61 -1.00
C VAL A 59 -12.11 -2.18 -1.90
N ARG A 60 -12.37 -3.48 -1.76
CA ARG A 60 -13.56 -4.14 -2.28
C ARG A 60 -14.60 -4.13 -1.16
N VAL A 61 -15.73 -3.47 -1.40
CA VAL A 61 -16.97 -3.69 -0.65
C VAL A 61 -17.58 -5.03 -1.04
#